data_AF-C7R218-F1
#
_entry.id   AF-C7R218-F1
#
_cell.length_a   1.000
_cell.length_b   1.000
_cell.length_c   1.000
_cell.angle_alpha   90.00
_cell.angle_beta   90.00
_cell.angle_gamma   90.00
#
_symmetry.space_group_name_H-M   'P 1'
#
loop_
_entity.id
_entity.type
_entity.pdbx_description
1 polymer ?
#
loop_
_entity_poly.entity_id
_entity_poly.type
_entity_poly.pdbx_seq_one_letter_code
_entity_poly.pdbx_strand_id
1 'polypeptide(L)'
;MSRKKIADMTQAERVEAAATIADIRERLGISQQELSDATGISRQTISNIERGATRPNSKSLEKIFEALGVSDAPEFDAATEKWLVMVGTLVERIPAQRRQKAMDSTMHYLALSVGADIKDFVLAASEADHDKESEAQETQP
;
A
#
# COMPACT_ATOMS: atom_id res chain seq x y z
N MET A 1 1.62 20.17 0.27
CA MET A 1 2.56 19.39 1.09
C MET A 1 3.68 18.96 0.18
N SER A 2 4.88 19.52 0.34
CA SER A 2 6.05 19.13 -0.45
C SER A 2 6.39 17.68 -0.09
N ARG A 3 6.39 16.75 -1.05
CA ARG A 3 6.85 15.38 -0.80
C ARG A 3 8.33 15.44 -0.45
N LYS A 4 8.68 15.09 0.77
CA LYS A 4 10.07 14.90 1.18
C LYS A 4 10.55 13.59 0.58
N LYS A 5 11.72 13.60 -0.05
CA LYS A 5 12.38 12.36 -0.48
C LYS A 5 12.64 11.49 0.75
N ILE A 6 12.63 10.17 0.57
CA ILE A 6 12.89 9.22 1.66
C ILE A 6 14.26 9.50 2.32
N ALA A 7 15.24 9.94 1.52
CA ALA A 7 16.54 10.42 1.97
C ALA A 7 16.48 11.54 3.03
N ASP A 8 15.47 12.41 2.99
CA ASP A 8 15.32 13.59 3.86
C ASP A 8 14.39 13.36 5.06
N MET A 9 13.82 12.15 5.18
CA MET A 9 12.93 11.79 6.28
C MET A 9 13.69 11.71 7.60
N THR A 10 13.07 12.23 8.66
CA THR A 10 13.47 12.00 10.05
C THR A 10 13.26 10.54 10.44
N GLN A 11 13.83 10.13 11.58
CA GLN A 11 13.64 8.78 12.08
C GLN A 11 12.18 8.48 12.44
N ALA A 12 11.43 9.48 12.92
CA ALA A 12 10.02 9.31 13.26
C ALA A 12 9.18 9.09 11.99
N GLU A 13 9.36 9.94 10.98
CA GLU A 13 8.68 9.80 9.67
C GLU A 13 8.99 8.44 9.02
N ARG A 14 10.22 7.94 9.12
CA ARG A 14 10.56 6.60 8.60
C ARG A 14 9.85 5.46 9.32
N VAL A 15 9.60 5.60 10.63
CA VAL A 15 8.87 4.59 11.40
C VAL A 15 7.40 4.59 11.00
N GLU A 16 6.80 5.77 10.83
CA GLU A 16 5.41 5.90 10.36
C GLU A 16 5.24 5.31 8.97
N ALA A 17 6.16 5.61 8.04
CA ALA A 17 6.14 5.02 6.71
C ALA A 17 6.33 3.51 6.74
N ALA A 18 7.25 2.99 7.56
CA ALA A 18 7.47 1.56 7.70
C ALA A 18 6.23 0.78 8.18
N ALA A 19 5.38 1.41 8.98
CA ALA A 19 4.14 0.79 9.47
C ALA A 19 3.12 0.49 8.33
N THR A 20 3.28 1.10 7.16
CA THR A 20 2.39 0.88 6.00
C THR A 20 2.82 -0.29 5.12
N ILE A 21 4.06 -0.79 5.28
CA ILE A 21 4.65 -1.78 4.37
C ILE A 21 3.84 -3.07 4.29
N ALA A 22 3.40 -3.60 5.44
CA ALA A 22 2.65 -4.86 5.49
C ALA A 22 1.31 -4.76 4.74
N ASP A 23 0.56 -3.69 4.97
CA ASP A 23 -0.73 -3.44 4.31
C ASP A 23 -0.55 -3.29 2.79
N ILE A 24 0.45 -2.53 2.33
CA ILE A 24 0.74 -2.38 0.90
C ILE A 24 1.14 -3.73 0.29
N ARG A 25 2.03 -4.47 0.96
CA ARG A 25 2.51 -5.78 0.50
C ARG A 25 1.35 -6.77 0.35
N GLU A 26 0.47 -6.83 1.34
CA GLU A 26 -0.70 -7.73 1.34
C GLU A 26 -1.70 -7.36 0.24
N ARG A 27 -1.88 -6.08 -0.05
CA ARG A 27 -2.72 -5.62 -1.17
C ARG A 27 -2.20 -6.02 -2.55
N LEU A 28 -0.88 -6.09 -2.68
CA LEU A 28 -0.23 -6.59 -3.88
C LEU A 28 -0.23 -8.12 -3.95
N GLY A 29 -0.73 -8.82 -2.93
CA GLY A 29 -0.79 -10.28 -2.91
C GLY A 29 0.57 -10.97 -2.83
N ILE A 30 1.64 -10.25 -2.45
CA ILE A 30 2.99 -10.81 -2.36
C ILE A 30 3.38 -11.18 -0.93
N SER A 31 4.17 -12.23 -0.78
CA SER A 31 4.71 -12.72 0.48
C SER A 31 5.93 -11.90 0.95
N GLN A 32 6.28 -12.02 2.24
CA GLN A 32 7.54 -11.47 2.76
C GLN A 32 8.78 -12.05 2.06
N GLN A 33 8.68 -13.27 1.50
CA GLN A 33 9.78 -13.89 0.76
C GLN A 33 9.94 -13.24 -0.61
N GLU A 34 8.85 -13.00 -1.33
CA GLU A 34 8.88 -12.31 -2.62
C GLU A 34 9.40 -10.87 -2.48
N LEU A 35 8.98 -10.16 -1.43
CA LEU A 35 9.54 -8.83 -1.12
C LEU A 35 11.03 -8.90 -0.74
N SER A 36 11.45 -9.96 -0.05
CA SER A 36 12.88 -10.21 0.25
C SER A 36 13.68 -10.38 -1.02
N ASP A 37 13.18 -11.20 -1.94
CA ASP A 37 13.85 -11.51 -3.20
C ASP A 37 13.94 -10.26 -4.10
N ALA A 38 12.89 -9.43 -4.13
CA ALA A 38 12.86 -8.19 -4.91
C ALA A 38 13.81 -7.10 -4.36
N THR A 39 13.98 -7.02 -3.03
CA THR A 39 14.75 -5.93 -2.39
C THR A 39 16.21 -6.30 -2.08
N GLY A 40 16.49 -7.60 -2.01
CA GLY A 40 17.72 -8.16 -1.44
C GLY A 40 17.85 -7.95 0.07
N ILE A 41 16.75 -7.60 0.76
CA ILE A 41 16.70 -7.49 2.22
C ILE A 41 16.19 -8.82 2.76
N SER A 42 16.83 -9.36 3.80
CA SER A 42 16.40 -10.67 4.32
C SER A 42 14.93 -10.67 4.76
N ARG A 43 14.22 -11.77 4.51
CA ARG A 43 12.85 -12.00 5.00
C ARG A 43 12.69 -11.70 6.49
N GLN A 44 13.68 -12.05 7.32
CA GLN A 44 13.67 -11.76 8.76
C GLN A 44 13.70 -10.24 9.03
N THR A 45 14.52 -9.49 8.29
CA THR A 45 14.57 -8.04 8.40
C THR A 45 13.26 -7.40 7.97
N ILE A 46 12.65 -7.86 6.87
CA ILE A 46 11.32 -7.41 6.43
C ILE A 46 10.28 -7.66 7.52
N SER A 47 10.22 -8.87 8.07
CA SER A 47 9.32 -9.20 9.18
C SER A 47 9.55 -8.30 10.41
N ASN A 48 10.80 -7.99 10.75
CA ASN A 48 11.12 -7.09 11.86
C ASN A 48 10.69 -5.64 11.58
N ILE A 49 10.82 -5.18 10.33
CA ILE A 49 10.37 -3.84 9.92
C ILE A 49 8.84 -3.75 9.99
N GLU A 50 8.13 -4.70 9.39
CA GLU A 50 6.65 -4.74 9.35
C GLU A 50 6.03 -4.77 10.75
N ARG A 51 6.68 -5.46 11.71
CA ARG A 51 6.24 -5.50 13.12
C ARG A 51 6.74 -4.34 13.98
N GLY A 52 7.50 -3.39 13.41
CA GLY A 52 8.11 -2.28 14.15
C GLY A 52 9.24 -2.68 15.11
N ALA A 53 9.72 -3.93 15.04
CA ALA A 53 10.81 -4.45 15.88
C ALA A 53 12.19 -3.92 15.45
N THR A 54 12.32 -3.31 14.28
CA THR A 54 13.55 -2.68 13.82
C THR A 54 13.23 -1.39 13.07
N ARG A 55 14.07 -0.37 13.29
CA ARG A 55 13.98 0.91 12.59
C ARG A 55 14.75 0.83 11.26
N PRO A 56 14.10 0.95 10.09
CA PRO A 56 14.81 0.94 8.83
C PRO A 56 15.59 2.24 8.63
N ASN A 57 16.73 2.13 7.94
CA ASN A 57 17.41 3.29 7.36
C ASN A 57 16.71 3.71 6.05
N SER A 58 17.04 4.91 5.56
CA SER A 58 16.45 5.45 4.32
C SER A 58 16.63 4.53 3.12
N LYS A 59 17.82 3.94 2.95
CA LYS A 59 18.13 3.06 1.80
C LYS A 59 17.31 1.76 1.81
N SER A 60 17.12 1.14 2.97
CA SER A 60 16.24 -0.03 3.11
C SER A 60 14.79 0.34 2.80
N LEU A 61 14.35 1.51 3.25
CA LEU A 61 12.99 1.99 3.05
C LEU A 61 12.72 2.34 1.57
N GLU A 62 13.68 2.98 0.90
CA GLU A 62 13.64 3.25 -0.56
C GLU A 62 13.48 1.95 -1.35
N LYS A 63 14.34 0.96 -1.10
CA LYS A 63 14.25 -0.35 -1.78
C LYS A 63 12.90 -1.02 -1.61
N ILE A 64 12.36 -0.99 -0.38
CA ILE A 64 11.07 -1.61 -0.10
C ILE A 64 9.96 -0.88 -0.84
N PHE A 65 9.89 0.45 -0.74
CA PHE A 65 8.84 1.19 -1.45
C PHE A 65 8.97 1.12 -2.97
N GLU A 66 10.19 1.07 -3.51
CA GLU A 66 10.41 0.83 -4.94
C GLU A 66 9.90 -0.55 -5.37
N ALA A 67 10.21 -1.60 -4.62
CA ALA A 67 9.70 -2.95 -4.90
C ALA A 67 8.17 -3.05 -4.76
N LEU A 68 7.56 -2.20 -3.93
CA LEU A 68 6.11 -2.10 -3.77
C LEU A 68 5.46 -1.12 -4.77
N GLY A 69 6.22 -0.49 -5.67
CA GLY A 69 5.70 0.48 -6.63
C GLY A 69 5.26 1.83 -6.02
N VAL A 70 5.72 2.15 -4.82
CA VAL A 70 5.42 3.38 -4.05
C VAL A 70 6.64 4.32 -3.97
N SER A 71 7.67 4.10 -4.79
CA SER A 71 8.82 5.02 -4.86
C SER A 71 8.44 6.41 -5.38
N ASP A 72 9.41 7.34 -5.34
CA ASP A 72 9.30 8.74 -5.77
C ASP A 72 8.30 8.88 -6.92
N ALA A 73 7.10 9.37 -6.57
CA ALA A 73 6.03 9.53 -7.54
C ALA A 73 6.59 10.33 -8.71
N PRO A 74 6.33 9.90 -9.96
CA PRO A 74 6.87 10.59 -11.12
C PRO A 74 6.48 12.07 -11.06
N GLU A 75 7.32 12.93 -11.61
CA GLU A 75 6.94 14.32 -11.77
C GLU A 75 5.69 14.36 -12.67
N PHE A 76 4.59 14.82 -12.09
CA PHE A 76 3.32 14.91 -12.77
C PHE A 76 3.23 16.27 -13.46
N ASP A 77 2.59 16.32 -14.62
CA ASP A 77 2.27 17.61 -15.22
C ASP A 77 1.26 18.39 -14.35
N ALA A 78 1.21 19.71 -14.57
CA ALA A 78 0.35 20.61 -13.79
C ALA A 78 -1.15 20.29 -13.92
N ALA A 79 -1.57 19.57 -14.97
CA ALA A 79 -2.96 19.14 -15.12
C ALA A 79 -3.25 17.96 -14.19
N THR A 80 -2.37 16.97 -14.17
CA THR A 80 -2.43 15.77 -13.33
C THR A 80 -2.36 16.13 -11.85
N GLU A 81 -1.51 17.08 -11.46
CA GLU A 81 -1.46 17.57 -10.07
C GLU A 81 -2.81 18.08 -9.57
N LYS A 82 -3.53 18.85 -10.40
CA LYS A 82 -4.87 19.35 -10.04
C LYS A 82 -5.84 18.21 -9.79
N TRP A 83 -5.83 17.18 -10.64
CA TRP A 83 -6.65 15.99 -10.46
C TRP A 83 -6.28 15.24 -9.18
N LEU A 84 -4.99 15.03 -8.89
CA LEU A 84 -4.53 14.36 -7.68
C LEU A 84 -4.99 15.09 -6.41
N VAL A 85 -4.93 16.42 -6.39
CA VAL A 85 -5.43 17.25 -5.28
C VAL A 85 -6.94 17.10 -5.11
N MET A 86 -7.70 17.15 -6.21
CA MET A 86 -9.16 16.96 -6.17
C MET A 86 -9.53 15.56 -5.68
N VAL A 87 -8.86 14.53 -6.20
CA VAL A 87 -9.05 13.14 -5.77
C VAL A 87 -8.77 13.02 -4.27
N GLY A 88 -7.62 13.49 -3.78
CA GLY A 88 -7.32 13.46 -2.33
C GLY A 88 -8.39 14.16 -1.49
N THR A 89 -8.90 15.29 -1.96
CA THR A 89 -9.99 16.02 -1.28
C THR A 89 -11.29 15.20 -1.25
N LEU A 90 -11.61 14.47 -2.31
CA LEU A 90 -12.76 13.58 -2.35
C LEU A 90 -12.57 12.36 -1.46
N VAL A 91 -11.38 11.76 -1.44
CA VAL A 91 -11.02 10.62 -0.58
C VAL A 91 -11.22 10.95 0.89
N GLU A 92 -10.80 12.13 1.33
CA GLU A 92 -11.00 12.57 2.71
C GLU A 92 -12.48 12.76 3.09
N ARG A 93 -13.34 13.06 2.12
CA ARG A 93 -14.80 13.16 2.34
C ARG A 93 -15.49 11.80 2.44
N ILE A 94 -14.83 10.71 2.02
CA ILE A 94 -15.39 9.36 2.15
C ILE A 94 -15.22 8.90 3.61
N PRO A 95 -16.30 8.45 4.28
CA PRO A 95 -16.21 7.88 5.62
C PRO A 95 -15.17 6.76 5.68
N ALA A 96 -14.36 6.72 6.76
CA ALA A 96 -13.22 5.81 6.87
C ALA A 96 -13.59 4.34 6.60
N GLN A 97 -14.77 3.89 7.03
CA GLN A 97 -15.28 2.53 6.85
C GLN A 97 -15.56 2.17 5.38
N ARG A 98 -15.83 3.17 4.54
CA ARG A 98 -16.15 3.00 3.11
C ARG A 98 -14.99 3.37 2.19
N ARG A 99 -14.00 4.08 2.72
CA ARG A 99 -12.88 4.63 1.94
C ARG A 99 -12.14 3.53 1.21
N GLN A 100 -11.89 2.40 1.87
CA GLN A 100 -11.17 1.29 1.28
C GLN A 100 -11.85 0.74 0.03
N LYS A 101 -13.09 0.26 0.18
CA LYS A 101 -13.87 -0.30 -0.93
C LYS A 101 -14.03 0.66 -2.11
N ALA A 102 -14.19 1.95 -1.82
CA ALA A 102 -14.28 2.99 -2.85
C ALA A 102 -12.94 3.17 -3.60
N MET A 103 -11.81 3.16 -2.89
CA MET A 103 -10.49 3.27 -3.50
C MET A 103 -10.14 2.04 -4.32
N ASP A 104 -10.45 0.83 -3.83
CA ASP A 104 -10.20 -0.41 -4.57
C ASP A 104 -10.95 -0.40 -5.92
N SER A 105 -12.21 0.03 -5.92
CA SER A 105 -13.01 0.16 -7.15
C SER A 105 -12.44 1.22 -8.11
N THR A 106 -11.94 2.32 -7.56
CA THR A 106 -11.33 3.42 -8.35
C THR A 106 -10.02 2.98 -8.97
N MET A 107 -9.16 2.32 -8.20
CA MET A 107 -7.88 1.76 -8.66
C MET A 107 -8.10 0.71 -9.74
N HIS A 108 -9.09 -0.16 -9.56
CA HIS A 108 -9.48 -1.15 -10.57
C HIS A 108 -9.87 -0.50 -11.90
N TYR A 109 -10.70 0.55 -11.87
CA TYR A 109 -11.09 1.28 -13.08
C TYR A 109 -9.89 1.93 -13.79
N LEU A 110 -8.96 2.52 -13.03
CA LEU A 110 -7.75 3.13 -13.58
C LEU A 110 -6.82 2.09 -14.20
N ALA A 111 -6.60 0.96 -13.53
CA ALA A 111 -5.78 -0.15 -14.05
C ALA A 111 -6.33 -0.67 -15.39
N LEU A 112 -7.65 -0.89 -15.47
CA LEU A 112 -8.32 -1.27 -16.72
C LEU A 112 -8.15 -0.22 -17.83
N SER A 113 -8.19 1.06 -17.48
CA SER A 113 -8.08 2.16 -18.44
C SER A 113 -6.69 2.27 -19.09
N VAL A 114 -5.65 1.71 -18.46
CA VAL A 114 -4.28 1.68 -18.99
C VAL A 114 -3.85 0.31 -19.50
N GLY A 115 -4.76 -0.68 -19.51
CA GLY A 115 -4.46 -2.05 -19.93
C GLY A 115 -3.50 -2.80 -19.01
N ALA A 116 -3.40 -2.41 -17.74
CA ALA A 116 -2.62 -3.15 -16.74
C ALA A 116 -3.37 -4.42 -16.31
N ASP A 117 -2.63 -5.47 -15.97
CA ASP A 117 -3.25 -6.65 -15.36
C ASP A 117 -3.79 -6.24 -13.98
N ILE A 118 -5.07 -6.54 -13.72
CA ILE A 118 -5.74 -6.22 -12.45
C ILE A 118 -4.99 -6.84 -11.25
N LYS A 119 -4.28 -7.94 -11.48
CA LYS A 119 -3.44 -8.60 -10.47
C LYS A 119 -2.28 -7.72 -9.98
N ASP A 120 -1.83 -6.76 -10.78
CA ASP A 120 -0.76 -5.84 -10.41
C ASP A 120 -1.23 -4.78 -9.38
N PHE A 121 -2.54 -4.68 -9.12
CA PHE A 121 -3.10 -3.58 -8.31
C PHE A 121 -4.17 -3.96 -7.26
N VAL A 122 -4.86 -5.12 -7.34
CA VAL A 122 -6.17 -5.28 -6.65
C VAL A 122 -6.38 -6.58 -5.82
N LEU A 123 -5.43 -7.51 -5.69
CA LEU A 123 -5.71 -8.77 -4.97
C LEU A 123 -5.62 -8.67 -3.43
N ALA A 124 -6.59 -8.01 -2.80
CA ALA A 124 -6.91 -8.19 -1.37
C ALA A 124 -8.40 -7.93 -0.99
N ALA A 125 -9.22 -7.36 -1.88
CA ALA A 125 -10.62 -7.04 -1.55
C ALA A 125 -11.62 -8.19 -1.76
N SER A 126 -11.20 -9.30 -2.40
CA SER A 126 -12.10 -10.40 -2.78
C SER A 126 -12.20 -11.53 -1.76
N GLU A 127 -11.25 -11.65 -0.82
CA GLU A 127 -11.19 -12.80 0.10
C GLU A 127 -11.70 -12.47 1.52
N ALA A 128 -11.70 -11.20 1.92
CA ALA A 128 -12.10 -10.78 3.26
C ALA A 128 -13.63 -10.77 3.52
N ASP A 129 -14.46 -10.84 2.48
CA ASP A 129 -15.92 -10.89 2.61
C ASP A 129 -16.47 -12.34 2.73
N HIS A 130 -15.69 -13.37 2.37
CA HIS A 130 -16.16 -14.76 2.45
C HIS A 130 -16.03 -15.40 3.84
N ASP A 131 -15.02 -15.02 4.63
CA ASP A 131 -14.79 -15.64 5.95
C ASP A 131 -15.75 -15.13 7.04
N LYS A 132 -16.32 -13.93 6.89
CA LYS A 132 -17.22 -13.35 7.91
C LYS A 132 -18.68 -13.81 7.81
N GLU A 133 -19.13 -14.28 6.65
CA GLU A 133 -20.47 -14.87 6.51
C GLU A 133 -20.49 -16.37 6.86
N SER A 134 -19.35 -17.06 6.78
CA SER A 134 -19.22 -18.48 7.16
C SER A 134 -19.31 -18.71 8.67
N GLU A 135 -18.71 -17.85 9.50
CA GLU A 135 -18.74 -18.00 10.97
C GLU A 135 -20.08 -17.58 11.61
N ALA A 136 -20.94 -16.84 10.89
CA ALA A 136 -22.22 -16.37 11.42
C ALA A 136 -23.36 -17.41 11.32
N GLN A 137 -23.14 -18.53 10.61
CA GLN A 137 -24.18 -19.56 10.39
C GLN A 137 -23.96 -20.87 11.18
N GLU A 138 -22.85 -21.03 11.88
CA GLU A 138 -22.52 -22.29 12.59
C GLU A 138 -22.76 -22.25 14.11
N THR A 139 -23.28 -21.13 14.64
CA THR A 139 -23.53 -20.95 16.08
C THR A 139 -24.99 -20.60 16.37
N GLN A 140 -25.91 -21.49 16.01
CA GLN A 140 -27.21 -21.59 16.68
C GLN A 140 -27.49 -23.06 17.01
N PRO A 141 -27.69 -23.41 18.30
CA PRO A 141 -28.06 -24.76 18.72
C PRO A 141 -29.51 -25.13 18.37
#